data_AF-I1M1W3-F1
#
_entry.id   AF-I1M1W3-F1
#
_cell.length_a   1.000
_cell.length_b   1.000
_cell.length_c   1.000
_cell.angle_alpha   90.00
_cell.angle_beta   90.00
_cell.angle_gamma   90.00
#
_symmetry.space_group_name_H-M   'P 1'
#
loop_
_entity.id
_entity.type
_entity.pdbx_description
1 polymer ?
#
loop_
_entity_poly.entity_id
_entity_poly.type
_entity_poly.pdbx_seq_one_letter_code
_entity_poly.pdbx_strand_id
1 'polypeptide(L)'
;MLGKTRKVSARGESVAANYAFGPSEDDVIIKHRLLTRTTTTRGDPPLKKLQKKFTSFVSEVDKDEDNNYNECDKLARAFLQELTTFEIPLLKSKAIVEANIREKENFNELKEEMNRQILQAQDDIEDLKKQLEESKVERRHKEECEAIRKLIAMQPPRSETMKVISELENEIAALDAENTAGSRLLELRKKQFALLLHVVDELQNTIEEEQKSLVEEMRMATEELKNGMEDTNGGAEAMAID
;
A
#
# COMPACT_ATOMS: atom_id res chain seq x y z
N MET A 1 -14.76 14.85 -17.62
CA MET A 1 -15.84 15.78 -17.22
C MET A 1 -15.25 16.80 -16.26
N LEU A 2 -14.92 18.00 -16.76
CA LEU A 2 -14.31 19.07 -15.95
C LEU A 2 -15.31 19.61 -14.92
N GLY A 3 -14.90 19.62 -13.65
CA GLY A 3 -15.70 20.06 -12.52
C GLY A 3 -16.07 21.54 -12.61
N LYS A 4 -17.38 21.83 -12.71
CA LYS A 4 -17.95 23.15 -12.45
C LYS A 4 -18.10 23.33 -10.95
N THR A 5 -17.03 23.71 -10.26
CA THR A 5 -17.13 24.21 -8.88
C THR A 5 -17.76 25.61 -8.93
N ARG A 6 -19.07 25.66 -8.65
CA ARG A 6 -19.80 26.91 -8.43
C ARG A 6 -19.14 27.64 -7.27
N LYS A 7 -18.53 28.78 -7.59
CA LYS A 7 -17.99 29.74 -6.63
C LYS A 7 -19.17 30.31 -5.84
N VAL A 8 -19.47 29.72 -4.69
CA VAL A 8 -20.46 30.27 -3.75
C VAL A 8 -19.85 31.58 -3.24
N SER A 9 -20.43 32.69 -3.69
CA SER A 9 -20.04 34.02 -3.25
C SER A 9 -20.27 34.12 -1.75
N ALA A 10 -19.20 33.97 -0.98
CA ALA A 10 -19.14 34.22 0.45
C ALA A 10 -19.30 35.73 0.70
N ARG A 11 -20.50 36.25 0.47
CA ARG A 11 -20.91 37.56 0.95
C ARG A 11 -21.57 37.37 2.32
N GLY A 12 -20.76 36.86 3.24
CA GLY A 12 -21.07 36.80 4.68
C GLY A 12 -20.62 38.08 5.38
N GLU A 13 -20.60 39.21 4.66
CA GLU A 13 -20.44 40.52 5.27
C GLU A 13 -21.72 40.80 6.03
N SER A 14 -21.63 40.56 7.33
CA SER A 14 -22.41 41.14 8.40
C SER A 14 -23.09 42.43 7.97
N VAL A 15 -24.30 42.32 7.42
CA VAL A 15 -25.25 43.41 7.46
C VAL A 15 -25.60 43.47 8.94
N ALA A 16 -24.79 44.23 9.70
CA ALA A 16 -25.17 44.76 10.98
C ALA A 16 -26.35 45.68 10.67
N ALA A 17 -27.53 45.06 10.50
CA ALA A 17 -28.76 45.76 10.38
C ALA A 17 -28.89 46.52 11.70
N ASN A 18 -28.76 47.84 11.63
CA ASN A 18 -29.00 48.75 12.73
C ASN A 18 -30.48 48.61 13.13
N TYR A 19 -30.79 47.60 13.93
CA TYR A 19 -32.08 47.50 14.58
C TYR A 19 -32.13 48.60 15.65
N ALA A 20 -33.23 49.35 15.65
CA ALA A 20 -33.46 50.42 16.63
C ALA A 20 -33.65 49.88 18.06
N PHE A 21 -33.90 48.57 18.18
CA PHE A 21 -34.10 47.84 19.43
C PHE A 21 -33.21 46.60 19.45
N GLY A 22 -32.97 46.06 20.64
CA GLY A 22 -32.30 44.76 20.77
C GLY A 22 -33.18 43.63 20.19
N PRO A 23 -32.61 42.49 19.75
CA PRO A 23 -33.39 41.40 19.17
C PRO A 23 -34.56 40.91 20.06
N SER A 24 -34.35 40.88 21.38
CA SER A 24 -35.39 40.50 22.35
C SER A 24 -36.51 41.53 22.48
N GLU A 25 -36.17 42.82 22.36
CA GLU A 25 -37.15 43.92 22.41
C GLU A 25 -37.96 43.96 21.11
N ASP A 26 -37.28 43.80 19.97
CA ASP A 26 -37.90 43.68 18.65
C ASP A 26 -38.91 42.53 18.61
N ASP A 27 -38.57 41.35 19.14
CA ASP A 27 -39.48 40.20 19.20
C ASP A 27 -40.77 40.52 19.98
N VAL A 28 -40.67 41.27 21.08
CA VAL A 28 -41.83 41.70 21.87
C VAL A 28 -42.69 42.69 21.08
N ILE A 29 -42.07 43.66 20.40
CA ILE A 29 -42.76 44.65 19.56
C ILE A 29 -43.46 43.95 18.39
N ILE A 30 -42.77 43.04 17.71
CA ILE A 30 -43.30 42.24 16.59
C ILE A 30 -44.49 41.40 17.07
N LYS A 31 -44.36 40.71 18.21
CA LYS A 31 -45.45 39.94 18.81
C LYS A 31 -46.66 40.82 19.09
N HIS A 32 -46.48 41.96 19.75
CA HIS A 32 -47.57 42.88 20.06
C HIS A 32 -48.24 43.42 18.78
N ARG A 33 -47.46 43.76 17.77
CA ARG A 33 -47.95 44.24 16.46
C ARG A 33 -48.73 43.18 15.69
N LEU A 34 -48.33 41.91 15.79
CA LEU A 34 -49.03 40.76 15.21
C LEU A 34 -50.37 40.50 15.92
N LEU A 35 -50.38 40.51 17.26
CA LEU A 35 -51.59 40.31 18.06
C LEU A 35 -52.61 41.44 17.84
N THR A 36 -52.17 42.70 17.91
CA THR A 36 -53.04 43.87 17.71
C THR A 36 -53.38 44.13 16.25
N ARG A 37 -52.67 43.48 15.32
CA ARG A 37 -52.75 43.71 13.87
C ARG A 37 -52.60 45.19 13.49
N THR A 38 -51.80 45.94 14.26
CA THR A 38 -51.59 47.39 14.05
C THR A 38 -51.02 47.74 12.66
N THR A 39 -50.51 46.77 11.90
CA THR A 39 -49.95 47.01 10.56
C THR A 39 -50.45 46.06 9.47
N THR A 40 -51.03 44.91 9.81
CA THR A 40 -51.30 43.89 8.79
C THR A 40 -52.53 44.18 7.93
N THR A 41 -53.45 45.03 8.38
CA THR A 41 -54.68 45.35 7.65
C THR A 41 -54.68 46.80 7.19
N ARG A 42 -54.86 47.04 5.88
CA ARG A 42 -55.12 48.36 5.31
C ARG A 42 -56.47 48.86 5.86
N GLY A 43 -56.43 49.70 6.89
CA GLY A 43 -57.62 50.18 7.59
C GLY A 43 -57.39 50.33 9.10
N ASP A 44 -58.45 50.69 9.83
CA ASP A 44 -58.42 50.72 11.30
C ASP A 44 -58.08 49.31 11.82
N PRO A 45 -57.11 49.18 12.75
CA PRO A 45 -56.80 47.90 13.40
C PRO A 45 -58.09 47.28 13.97
N PRO A 46 -58.32 45.97 13.77
CA PRO A 46 -59.53 45.30 14.26
C PRO A 46 -59.81 45.55 15.74
N LEU A 47 -58.74 45.60 16.56
CA LEU A 47 -58.84 45.93 17.99
C LEU A 47 -59.34 47.37 18.23
N LYS A 48 -58.85 48.36 17.47
CA LYS A 48 -59.33 49.75 17.57
C LYS A 48 -60.79 49.87 17.15
N LYS A 49 -61.20 49.12 16.13
CA LYS A 49 -62.59 49.08 15.66
C LYS A 49 -63.52 48.48 16.73
N LEU A 50 -63.12 47.38 17.35
CA LEU A 50 -63.81 46.77 18.47
C LEU A 50 -63.90 47.73 19.68
N GLN A 51 -62.80 48.39 20.03
CA GLN A 51 -62.77 49.39 21.11
C GLN A 51 -63.73 50.55 20.85
N LYS A 52 -63.76 51.10 19.61
CA LYS A 52 -64.72 52.16 19.25
C LYS A 52 -66.17 51.72 19.43
N LYS A 53 -66.51 50.48 19.05
CA LYS A 53 -67.86 49.92 19.23
C LYS A 53 -68.22 49.77 20.71
N PHE A 54 -67.27 49.28 21.52
CA PHE A 54 -67.44 49.19 22.97
C PHE A 54 -67.66 50.56 23.62
N THR A 55 -66.81 51.55 23.32
CA THR A 55 -66.96 52.91 23.86
C THR A 55 -68.27 53.55 23.41
N SER A 56 -68.69 53.35 22.15
CA SER A 56 -69.99 53.88 21.67
C SER A 56 -71.17 53.28 22.45
N PHE A 57 -71.13 51.98 22.74
CA PHE A 57 -72.15 51.32 23.55
C PHE A 57 -72.17 51.85 24.98
N VAL A 58 -71.01 51.90 25.65
CA VAL A 58 -70.90 52.39 27.03
C VAL A 58 -71.35 53.84 27.13
N SER A 59 -70.92 54.71 26.20
CA SER A 59 -71.33 56.11 26.19
C SER A 59 -72.83 56.32 25.96
N GLU A 60 -73.53 55.39 25.28
CA GLU A 60 -74.98 55.47 25.13
C GLU A 60 -75.71 55.01 26.40
N VAL A 61 -75.17 53.99 27.08
CA VAL A 61 -75.67 53.51 28.37
C VAL A 61 -75.51 54.58 29.45
N ASP A 62 -74.40 55.31 29.47
CA ASP A 62 -74.11 56.35 30.46
C ASP A 62 -75.02 57.59 30.36
N LYS A 63 -75.77 57.76 29.26
CA LYS A 63 -76.72 58.90 29.12
C LYS A 63 -77.92 58.79 30.06
N ASP A 64 -78.21 57.59 30.57
CA ASP A 64 -79.26 57.32 31.57
C ASP A 64 -80.65 57.90 31.21
N GLU A 65 -80.99 57.89 29.92
CA GLU A 65 -82.31 58.32 29.41
C GLU A 65 -83.20 57.08 29.18
N ASP A 66 -84.40 57.05 29.76
CA ASP A 66 -85.34 55.92 29.70
C ASP A 66 -85.70 55.48 28.25
N ASN A 67 -85.59 56.40 27.28
CA ASN A 67 -85.95 56.15 25.88
C ASN A 67 -84.79 55.56 25.03
N ASN A 68 -83.57 55.42 25.57
CA ASN A 68 -82.39 55.01 24.79
C ASN A 68 -82.22 53.49 24.66
N TYR A 69 -83.12 52.69 25.24
CA TYR A 69 -83.03 51.22 25.21
C TYR A 69 -82.83 50.64 23.79
N ASN A 70 -83.55 51.16 22.80
CA ASN A 70 -83.46 50.67 21.42
C ASN A 70 -82.09 50.94 20.77
N GLU A 71 -81.50 52.11 21.02
CA GLU A 71 -80.16 52.43 20.50
C GLU A 71 -79.07 51.65 21.27
N CYS A 72 -79.24 51.45 22.58
CA CYS A 72 -78.38 50.58 23.38
C CYS A 72 -78.36 49.13 22.87
N ASP A 73 -79.53 48.52 22.58
CA ASP A 73 -79.62 47.16 22.04
C ASP A 73 -78.94 47.04 20.66
N LYS A 74 -79.17 48.02 19.78
CA LYS A 74 -78.53 48.10 18.47
C LYS A 74 -77.00 48.21 18.57
N LEU A 75 -76.48 49.03 19.48
CA LEU A 75 -75.05 49.17 19.73
C LEU A 75 -74.46 47.89 20.36
N ALA A 76 -75.17 47.25 21.29
CA ALA A 76 -74.77 45.98 21.89
C ALA A 76 -74.64 44.87 20.83
N ARG A 77 -75.64 44.72 19.95
CA ARG A 77 -75.58 43.75 18.83
C ARG A 77 -74.42 44.04 17.89
N ALA A 78 -74.19 45.32 17.56
CA ALA A 78 -73.06 45.72 16.72
C ALA A 78 -71.70 45.44 17.38
N PHE A 79 -71.59 45.64 18.69
CA PHE A 79 -70.39 45.29 19.45
C PHE A 79 -70.15 43.77 19.48
N LEU A 80 -71.18 42.98 19.77
CA LEU A 80 -71.10 41.51 19.77
C LEU A 80 -70.69 40.96 18.39
N GLN A 81 -71.25 41.50 17.30
CA GLN A 81 -70.88 41.11 15.95
C GLN A 81 -69.40 41.40 15.64
N GLU A 82 -68.90 42.58 16.06
CA GLU A 82 -67.50 42.93 15.87
C GLU A 82 -66.59 42.06 16.75
N LEU A 83 -67.03 41.69 17.96
CA LEU A 83 -66.31 40.79 18.86
C LEU A 83 -66.15 39.40 18.23
N THR A 84 -67.22 38.81 17.70
CA THR A 84 -67.16 37.52 16.98
C THR A 84 -66.27 37.62 15.74
N THR A 85 -66.34 38.73 15.01
CA THR A 85 -65.48 38.98 13.83
C THR A 85 -64.00 39.06 14.22
N PHE A 86 -63.69 39.62 15.39
CA PHE A 86 -62.34 39.70 15.94
C PHE A 86 -61.85 38.35 16.49
N GLU A 87 -62.74 37.51 17.02
CA GLU A 87 -62.41 36.20 17.59
C GLU A 87 -61.92 35.19 16.53
N ILE A 88 -62.56 35.15 15.36
CA ILE A 88 -62.21 34.21 14.26
C ILE A 88 -60.71 34.24 13.91
N PRO A 89 -60.07 35.40 13.62
CA PRO A 89 -58.64 35.44 13.31
C PRO A 89 -57.75 35.11 14.51
N LEU A 90 -58.19 35.35 15.75
CA LEU A 90 -57.45 34.95 16.96
C LEU A 90 -57.41 33.41 17.07
N LEU A 91 -58.56 32.76 16.89
CA LEU A 91 -58.67 31.30 16.85
C LEU A 91 -57.82 30.72 15.71
N LYS A 92 -57.85 31.33 14.52
CA LYS A 92 -56.98 30.94 13.41
C LYS A 92 -55.50 31.04 13.76
N SER A 93 -55.07 32.16 14.38
CA SER A 93 -53.68 32.33 14.79
C SER A 93 -53.26 31.30 15.84
N LYS A 94 -54.14 31.00 16.80
CA LYS A 94 -53.90 29.95 17.81
C LYS A 94 -53.71 28.58 17.14
N ALA A 95 -54.60 28.19 16.23
CA ALA A 95 -54.50 26.92 15.51
C ALA A 95 -53.22 26.81 14.68
N ILE A 96 -52.77 27.91 14.06
CA ILE A 96 -51.49 27.95 13.32
C ILE A 96 -50.30 27.77 14.28
N VAL A 97 -50.31 28.44 15.43
CA VAL A 97 -49.24 28.30 16.43
C VAL A 97 -49.17 26.87 16.95
N GLU A 98 -50.31 26.26 17.28
CA GLU A 98 -50.38 24.87 17.70
C GLU A 98 -49.89 23.90 16.60
N ALA A 99 -50.25 24.14 15.34
CA ALA A 99 -49.74 23.37 14.21
C ALA A 99 -48.22 23.50 14.04
N ASN A 100 -47.68 24.72 14.15
CA ASN A 100 -46.24 24.97 14.04
C ASN A 100 -45.45 24.32 15.19
N ILE A 101 -46.01 24.29 16.41
CA ILE A 101 -45.38 23.60 17.55
C ILE A 101 -45.29 22.11 17.27
N ARG A 102 -46.40 21.48 16.84
CA ARG A 102 -46.43 20.07 16.47
C ARG A 102 -45.46 19.74 15.34
N GLU A 103 -45.41 20.60 14.32
CA GLU A 103 -44.50 20.42 13.19
C GLU A 103 -43.03 20.56 13.60
N LYS A 104 -42.71 21.52 14.49
CA LYS A 104 -41.38 21.68 15.07
C LYS A 104 -40.95 20.45 15.87
N GLU A 105 -41.84 19.88 16.66
CA GLU A 105 -41.59 18.64 17.41
C GLU A 105 -41.28 17.48 16.46
N ASN A 106 -42.12 17.28 15.44
CA ASN A 106 -41.89 16.27 14.41
C ASN A 106 -40.55 16.46 13.65
N PHE A 107 -40.17 17.71 13.34
CA PHE A 107 -38.87 17.98 12.73
C PHE A 107 -37.69 17.69 13.68
N ASN A 108 -37.85 17.91 14.98
CA ASN A 108 -36.83 17.53 15.95
C ASN A 108 -36.65 16.01 16.01
N GLU A 109 -37.75 15.25 16.06
CA GLU A 109 -37.72 13.78 16.04
C GLU A 109 -37.06 13.25 14.77
N LEU A 110 -37.45 13.79 13.60
CA LEU A 110 -36.85 13.43 12.32
C LEU A 110 -35.36 13.76 12.26
N LYS A 111 -34.94 14.90 12.82
CA LYS A 111 -33.53 15.28 12.90
C LYS A 111 -32.74 14.31 13.79
N GLU A 112 -33.30 13.90 14.92
CA GLU A 112 -32.67 12.92 15.80
C GLU A 112 -32.54 11.55 15.12
N GLU A 113 -33.58 11.10 14.42
CA GLU A 113 -33.54 9.86 13.64
C GLU A 113 -32.48 9.91 12.53
N MET A 114 -32.43 11.01 11.78
CA MET A 114 -31.42 11.21 10.75
C MET A 114 -30.00 11.18 11.33
N ASN A 115 -29.78 11.79 12.49
CA ASN A 115 -28.49 11.74 13.18
C ASN A 115 -28.13 10.32 13.63
N ARG A 116 -29.09 9.54 14.14
CA ARG A 116 -28.87 8.12 14.47
C ARG A 116 -28.45 7.32 13.24
N GLN A 117 -29.13 7.50 12.11
CA GLN A 117 -28.79 6.82 10.85
C GLN A 117 -27.41 7.22 10.34
N ILE A 118 -27.02 8.50 10.46
CA ILE A 118 -25.69 8.97 10.09
C ILE A 118 -24.62 8.27 10.95
N LEU A 119 -24.82 8.18 12.26
CA LEU A 119 -23.89 7.50 13.15
C LEU A 119 -23.79 6.00 12.83
N GLN A 120 -24.93 5.32 12.65
CA GLN A 120 -24.94 3.92 12.26
C GLN A 120 -24.19 3.68 10.95
N ALA A 121 -24.42 4.53 9.94
CA ALA A 121 -23.72 4.42 8.67
C ALA A 121 -22.21 4.68 8.78
N GLN A 122 -21.79 5.54 9.71
CA GLN A 122 -20.37 5.76 9.99
C GLN A 122 -19.73 4.53 10.63
N ASP A 123 -20.41 3.92 11.60
CA ASP A 123 -19.97 2.69 12.26
C ASP A 123 -19.88 1.53 11.24
N ASP A 124 -20.91 1.37 10.39
CA ASP A 124 -20.92 0.35 9.33
C ASP A 124 -19.74 0.55 8.34
N ILE A 125 -19.42 1.80 7.99
CA ILE A 125 -18.27 2.11 7.12
C ILE A 125 -16.95 1.76 7.81
N GLU A 126 -16.82 1.99 9.11
CA GLU A 126 -15.62 1.64 9.88
C GLU A 126 -15.44 0.11 9.96
N ASP A 127 -16.52 -0.62 10.24
CA ASP A 127 -16.52 -2.08 10.24
C ASP A 127 -16.17 -2.66 8.86
N LEU A 128 -16.74 -2.11 7.79
CA LEU A 128 -16.42 -2.53 6.42
C LEU A 128 -14.97 -2.24 6.04
N LYS A 129 -14.39 -1.12 6.51
CA LYS A 129 -12.97 -0.82 6.30
C LYS A 129 -12.08 -1.83 7.01
N LYS A 130 -12.42 -2.23 8.22
CA LYS A 130 -11.68 -3.25 8.98
C LYS A 130 -11.73 -4.59 8.27
N GLN A 131 -12.92 -5.04 7.87
CA GLN A 131 -13.10 -6.29 7.12
C GLN A 131 -12.34 -6.28 5.78
N LEU A 132 -12.32 -5.13 5.09
CA LEU A 132 -11.57 -4.97 3.85
C LEU A 132 -10.06 -5.15 4.08
N GLU A 133 -9.51 -4.61 5.16
CA GLU A 133 -8.08 -4.79 5.46
C GLU A 133 -7.75 -6.23 5.85
N GLU A 134 -8.60 -6.86 6.67
CA GLU A 134 -8.47 -8.28 7.02
C GLU A 134 -8.50 -9.17 5.75
N SER A 135 -9.43 -8.92 4.84
CA SER A 135 -9.54 -9.65 3.57
C SER A 135 -8.30 -9.46 2.67
N LYS A 136 -7.71 -8.26 2.63
CA LYS A 136 -6.45 -8.02 1.91
C LYS A 136 -5.27 -8.78 2.52
N VAL A 137 -5.22 -8.88 3.85
CA VAL A 137 -4.19 -9.66 4.54
C VAL A 137 -4.35 -11.15 4.23
N GLU A 138 -5.57 -11.69 4.33
CA GLU A 138 -5.86 -13.08 3.97
C GLU A 138 -5.48 -13.39 2.52
N ARG A 139 -5.81 -12.49 1.59
CA ARG A 139 -5.43 -12.61 0.19
C ARG A 139 -3.91 -12.68 0.01
N ARG A 140 -3.16 -11.77 0.65
CA ARG A 140 -1.69 -11.77 0.59
C ARG A 140 -1.11 -13.09 1.11
N HIS A 141 -1.55 -13.55 2.27
CA HIS A 141 -1.10 -14.83 2.84
C HIS A 141 -1.42 -16.01 1.92
N LYS A 142 -2.58 -16.01 1.26
CA LYS A 142 -2.96 -17.05 0.31
C LYS A 142 -2.06 -17.03 -0.94
N GLU A 143 -1.78 -15.86 -1.49
CA GLU A 143 -0.86 -15.67 -2.62
C GLU A 143 0.56 -16.13 -2.26
N GLU A 144 1.06 -15.79 -1.07
CA GLU A 144 2.36 -16.24 -0.53
C GLU A 144 2.41 -17.76 -0.34
N CYS A 145 1.36 -18.35 0.25
CA CYS A 145 1.27 -19.80 0.43
C CYS A 145 1.23 -20.54 -0.91
N GLU A 146 0.55 -19.98 -1.92
CA GLU A 146 0.51 -20.57 -3.25
C GLU A 146 1.87 -20.45 -3.96
N ALA A 147 2.59 -19.33 -3.79
CA ALA A 147 3.94 -19.16 -4.30
C ALA A 147 4.92 -20.18 -3.69
N ILE A 148 4.88 -20.36 -2.36
CA ILE A 148 5.69 -21.37 -1.66
C ILE A 148 5.32 -22.78 -2.13
N ARG A 149 4.03 -23.08 -2.29
CA ARG A 149 3.58 -24.38 -2.79
C ARG A 149 4.13 -24.67 -4.19
N LYS A 150 4.11 -23.69 -5.08
CA LYS A 150 4.70 -23.82 -6.43
C LYS A 150 6.20 -24.09 -6.37
N LEU A 151 6.94 -23.39 -5.50
CA LEU A 151 8.36 -23.61 -5.30
C LEU A 151 8.65 -25.03 -4.76
N ILE A 152 7.87 -25.51 -3.79
CA ILE A 152 7.99 -26.87 -3.27
C ILE A 152 7.70 -27.91 -4.37
N ALA A 153 6.69 -27.67 -5.20
CA ALA A 153 6.33 -28.59 -6.28
C ALA A 153 7.38 -28.66 -7.40
N MET A 154 8.20 -27.61 -7.58
CA MET A 154 9.33 -27.63 -8.51
C MET A 154 10.53 -28.43 -8.00
N GLN A 155 10.62 -28.67 -6.69
CA GLN A 155 11.72 -29.41 -6.11
C GLN A 155 11.53 -30.92 -6.33
N PRO A 156 12.51 -31.64 -6.91
CA PRO A 156 12.41 -33.08 -7.10
C PRO A 156 12.28 -33.83 -5.76
N PRO A 157 11.64 -35.02 -5.77
CA PRO A 157 11.57 -35.88 -4.61
C PRO A 157 12.96 -36.20 -4.04
N ARG A 158 13.10 -36.08 -2.72
CA ARG A 158 14.37 -36.34 -2.02
C ARG A 158 14.94 -37.73 -2.34
N SER A 159 14.09 -38.74 -2.54
CA SER A 159 14.49 -40.09 -2.91
C SER A 159 15.24 -40.14 -4.24
N GLU A 160 14.80 -39.37 -5.24
CA GLU A 160 15.44 -39.31 -6.56
C GLU A 160 16.79 -38.60 -6.45
N THR A 161 16.84 -37.44 -5.78
CA THR A 161 18.10 -36.71 -5.56
C THR A 161 19.11 -37.56 -4.79
N MET A 162 18.67 -38.29 -3.75
CA MET A 162 19.55 -39.19 -2.99
C MET A 162 20.06 -40.36 -3.84
N LYS A 163 19.22 -40.92 -4.72
CA LYS A 163 19.64 -41.99 -5.63
C LYS A 163 20.70 -41.51 -6.61
N VAL A 164 20.49 -40.34 -7.23
CA VAL A 164 21.45 -39.72 -8.14
C VAL A 164 22.78 -39.43 -7.42
N ILE A 165 22.73 -38.92 -6.18
CA ILE A 165 23.94 -38.70 -5.38
C ILE A 165 24.68 -40.01 -5.14
N SER A 166 23.99 -41.08 -4.74
CA SER A 166 24.63 -42.37 -4.50
C SER A 166 25.21 -43.00 -5.77
N GLU A 167 24.53 -42.85 -6.92
CA GLU A 167 25.05 -43.28 -8.22
C GLU A 167 26.33 -42.53 -8.59
N LEU A 168 26.35 -41.20 -8.43
CA LEU A 168 27.53 -40.36 -8.67
C LEU A 168 28.68 -40.67 -7.71
N GLU A 169 28.41 -40.90 -6.42
CA GLU A 169 29.44 -41.28 -5.44
C GLU A 169 30.10 -42.62 -5.81
N ASN A 170 29.32 -43.59 -6.27
CA ASN A 170 29.85 -44.88 -6.75
C ASN A 170 30.68 -44.71 -8.03
N GLU A 171 30.24 -43.86 -8.95
CA GLU A 171 30.97 -43.55 -10.18
C GLU A 171 32.32 -42.88 -9.88
N ILE A 172 32.34 -41.90 -8.99
CA ILE A 172 33.57 -41.24 -8.54
C ILE A 172 34.53 -42.26 -7.92
N ALA A 173 34.04 -43.13 -7.03
CA ALA A 173 34.87 -44.16 -6.42
C ALA A 173 35.45 -45.15 -7.44
N ALA A 174 34.69 -45.51 -8.47
CA ALA A 174 35.16 -46.37 -9.56
C ALA A 174 36.23 -45.67 -10.42
N LEU A 175 36.01 -44.41 -10.79
CA LEU A 175 36.97 -43.61 -11.54
C LEU A 175 38.27 -43.40 -10.78
N ASP A 176 38.21 -43.15 -9.47
CA ASP A 176 39.40 -43.04 -8.62
C ASP A 176 40.17 -44.37 -8.53
N ALA A 177 39.47 -45.51 -8.44
CA ALA A 177 40.10 -46.83 -8.45
C ALA A 177 40.79 -47.12 -9.80
N GLU A 178 40.17 -46.76 -10.92
CA GLU A 178 40.77 -46.90 -12.25
C GLU A 178 41.98 -45.98 -12.42
N ASN A 179 41.84 -44.71 -12.04
CA ASN A 179 42.93 -43.73 -12.13
C ASN A 179 44.14 -44.15 -11.28
N THR A 180 43.91 -44.68 -10.08
CA THR A 180 44.99 -45.18 -9.22
C THR A 180 45.65 -46.43 -9.80
N ALA A 181 44.89 -47.35 -10.40
CA ALA A 181 45.44 -48.52 -11.09
C ALA A 181 46.27 -48.13 -12.33
N GLY A 182 45.74 -47.23 -13.17
CA GLY A 182 46.43 -46.69 -14.35
C GLY A 182 47.71 -45.95 -13.98
N SER A 183 47.66 -45.10 -12.95
CA SER A 183 48.83 -44.38 -12.44
C SER A 183 49.93 -45.34 -11.96
N ARG A 184 49.57 -46.41 -11.22
CA ARG A 184 50.54 -47.44 -10.79
C ARG A 184 51.18 -48.16 -11.98
N LEU A 185 50.39 -48.48 -13.00
CA LEU A 185 50.89 -49.16 -14.20
C LEU A 185 51.84 -48.25 -15.00
N LEU A 186 51.46 -46.98 -15.19
CA LEU A 186 52.31 -45.98 -15.85
C LEU A 186 53.65 -45.84 -15.13
N GLU A 187 53.63 -45.73 -13.81
CA GLU A 187 54.83 -45.61 -12.98
C GLU A 187 55.73 -46.84 -13.11
N LEU A 188 55.14 -48.04 -13.16
CA LEU A 188 55.88 -49.28 -13.40
C LEU A 188 56.51 -49.31 -14.81
N ARG A 189 55.79 -48.86 -15.85
CA ARG A 189 56.34 -48.77 -17.21
C ARG A 189 57.46 -47.74 -17.31
N LYS A 190 57.33 -46.57 -16.68
CA LYS A 190 58.40 -45.56 -16.61
C LYS A 190 59.67 -46.16 -16.02
N LYS A 191 59.56 -46.92 -14.92
CA LYS A 191 60.71 -47.62 -14.31
C LYS A 191 61.34 -48.66 -15.23
N GLN A 192 60.52 -49.44 -15.94
CA GLN A 192 61.02 -50.43 -16.92
C GLN A 192 61.74 -49.77 -18.09
N PHE A 193 61.20 -48.68 -18.64
CA PHE A 193 61.85 -47.93 -19.71
C PHE A 193 63.12 -47.21 -19.23
N ALA A 194 63.12 -46.66 -18.02
CA ALA A 194 64.31 -46.07 -17.43
C ALA A 194 65.44 -47.11 -17.30
N LEU A 195 65.12 -48.33 -16.87
CA LEU A 195 66.08 -49.44 -16.81
C LEU A 195 66.62 -49.80 -18.20
N LEU A 196 65.75 -49.92 -19.21
CA LEU A 196 66.19 -50.21 -20.58
C LEU A 196 67.09 -49.12 -21.15
N LEU A 197 66.75 -47.85 -20.94
CA LEU A 197 67.58 -46.72 -21.35
C LEU A 197 68.94 -46.77 -20.65
N HIS A 198 69.00 -47.13 -19.37
CA HIS A 198 70.25 -47.34 -18.65
C HIS A 198 71.10 -48.46 -19.25
N VAL A 199 70.51 -49.60 -19.62
CA VAL A 199 71.24 -50.71 -20.26
C VAL A 199 71.76 -50.32 -21.64
N VAL A 200 70.97 -49.56 -22.43
CA VAL A 200 71.42 -49.05 -23.72
C VAL A 200 72.59 -48.07 -23.53
N ASP A 201 72.50 -47.17 -22.55
CA ASP A 201 73.58 -46.23 -22.21
C ASP A 201 74.85 -46.98 -21.77
N GLU A 202 74.75 -48.01 -20.93
CA GLU A 202 75.88 -48.85 -20.54
C GLU A 202 76.56 -49.55 -21.74
N LEU A 203 75.76 -50.09 -22.67
CA LEU A 203 76.30 -50.72 -23.89
C LEU A 203 76.95 -49.71 -24.83
N GLN A 204 76.36 -48.51 -24.97
CA GLN A 204 76.97 -47.43 -25.74
C GLN A 204 78.30 -47.00 -25.12
N ASN A 205 78.33 -46.80 -23.80
CA ASN A 205 79.56 -46.50 -23.06
C ASN A 205 80.62 -47.61 -23.26
N THR A 206 80.21 -48.88 -23.21
CA THR A 206 81.12 -50.03 -23.45
C THR A 206 81.69 -50.02 -24.87
N ILE A 207 80.85 -49.80 -25.89
CA ILE A 207 81.30 -49.74 -27.29
C ILE A 207 82.23 -48.54 -27.50
N GLU A 208 81.91 -47.38 -26.92
CA GLU A 208 82.78 -46.21 -26.97
C GLU A 208 84.13 -46.45 -26.28
N GLU A 209 84.16 -47.19 -25.16
CA GLU A 209 85.38 -47.62 -24.49
C GLU A 209 86.20 -48.61 -25.34
N GLU A 210 85.56 -49.61 -25.95
CA GLU A 210 86.22 -50.56 -26.86
C GLU A 210 86.79 -49.86 -28.10
N GLN A 211 86.05 -48.92 -28.70
CA GLN A 211 86.54 -48.12 -29.82
C GLN A 211 87.72 -47.24 -29.40
N LYS A 212 87.66 -46.60 -28.22
CA LYS A 212 88.81 -45.86 -27.66
C LYS A 212 90.01 -46.78 -27.45
N SER A 213 89.79 -48.01 -26.96
CA SER A 213 90.84 -49.01 -26.77
C SER A 213 91.46 -49.47 -28.09
N LEU A 214 90.65 -49.73 -29.12
CA LEU A 214 91.13 -50.13 -30.45
C LEU A 214 91.91 -49.01 -31.15
N VAL A 215 91.46 -47.76 -30.99
CA VAL A 215 92.20 -46.59 -31.49
C VAL A 215 93.54 -46.47 -30.78
N GLU A 216 93.59 -46.72 -29.47
CA GLU A 216 94.83 -46.71 -28.69
C GLU A 216 95.76 -47.88 -29.08
N GLU A 217 95.23 -49.08 -29.29
CA GLU A 217 96.01 -50.23 -29.81
C GLU A 217 96.56 -49.96 -31.21
N MET A 218 95.73 -49.43 -32.13
CA MET A 218 96.23 -49.04 -33.46
C MET A 218 97.34 -47.99 -33.35
N ARG A 219 97.21 -47.04 -32.43
CA ARG A 219 98.23 -46.02 -32.17
C ARG A 219 99.53 -46.66 -31.66
N MET A 220 99.45 -47.63 -30.76
CA MET A 220 100.61 -48.39 -30.30
C MET A 220 101.24 -49.24 -31.41
N ALA A 221 100.44 -49.92 -32.23
CA ALA A 221 100.94 -50.74 -33.34
C ALA A 221 101.58 -49.90 -34.44
N THR A 222 101.09 -48.68 -34.69
CA THR A 222 101.75 -47.74 -35.63
C THR A 222 103.07 -47.22 -35.06
N GLU A 223 103.16 -46.99 -33.76
CA GLU A 223 104.43 -46.67 -33.08
C GLU A 223 105.40 -47.88 -33.13
N GLU A 224 104.92 -49.12 -32.96
CA GLU A 224 105.76 -50.32 -33.04
C GLU A 224 106.26 -50.63 -34.45
N LEU A 225 105.42 -50.49 -35.49
CA LEU A 225 105.85 -50.66 -36.89
C LEU A 225 106.88 -49.60 -37.28
N LYS A 226 106.71 -48.37 -36.78
CA LYS A 226 107.69 -47.30 -36.96
C LYS A 226 109.03 -47.67 -36.30
N ASN A 227 109.00 -48.37 -35.17
CA ASN A 227 110.22 -48.86 -34.52
C ASN A 227 110.82 -50.10 -35.21
N GLY A 228 110.01 -51.06 -35.67
CA GLY A 228 110.50 -52.29 -36.31
C GLY A 228 111.11 -52.08 -37.70
N MET A 229 110.73 -51.00 -38.40
CA MET A 229 111.37 -50.62 -39.67
C MET A 229 112.80 -50.10 -39.48
N GLU A 230 113.20 -49.74 -38.26
CA GLU A 230 114.60 -49.41 -37.96
C GLU A 230 115.49 -50.66 -37.85
N ASP A 231 114.96 -51.82 -37.42
CA ASP A 231 115.78 -53.02 -37.15
C ASP A 231 116.17 -53.83 -38.40
N THR A 232 115.40 -53.79 -39.50
CA THR A 232 115.79 -54.50 -40.74
C THR A 232 116.89 -53.81 -41.53
N ASN A 233 117.30 -52.60 -41.14
CA ASN A 233 118.37 -51.85 -41.78
C ASN A 233 119.75 -51.99 -41.07
N GLY A 234 119.85 -52.80 -40.02
CA GLY A 234 121.09 -53.04 -39.27
C GLY A 234 122.03 -54.06 -39.93
N GLY A 235 122.59 -53.71 -41.08
CA GLY A 235 123.62 -54.50 -41.77
C GLY A 235 124.96 -54.53 -41.03
N ALA A 236 125.58 -55.72 -41.03
CA ALA A 236 127.02 -55.96 -41.06
C ALA A 236 127.91 -55.12 -40.10
N GLU A 237 127.92 -55.47 -38.82
CA GLU A 237 128.93 -54.92 -37.90
C GLU A 237 130.22 -55.76 -37.95
N ALA A 238 131.30 -55.05 -38.28
CA ALA A 238 132.59 -55.56 -38.67
C ALA A 238 133.45 -56.02 -37.48
N MET A 239 134.44 -56.85 -37.84
CA MET A 239 135.59 -57.27 -37.05
C MET A 239 136.08 -56.27 -35.99
N ALA A 240 136.28 -56.75 -34.77
CA ALA A 240 137.28 -56.20 -33.85
C ALA A 240 138.09 -57.37 -33.26
N ILE A 241 139.37 -57.38 -33.63
CA ILE A 241 140.43 -58.25 -33.12
C ILE A 241 140.97 -57.58 -31.85
N ASP A 242 140.96 -58.28 -30.73
CA ASP A 242 142.04 -58.32 -29.73
C ASP A 242 141.87 -59.54 -28.81
#